data_AF-A0A611K4P7-F1
#
_entry.id   AF-A0A611K4P7-F1
#
_cell.length_a   1.000
_cell.length_b   1.000
_cell.length_c   1.000
_cell.angle_alpha   90.00
_cell.angle_beta   90.00
_cell.angle_gamma   90.00
#
_symmetry.space_group_name_H-M   'P 1'
#
loop_
_entity.id
_entity.type
_entity.pdbx_description
1 polymer ?
#
loop_
_entity_poly.entity_id
_entity_poly.type
_entity_poly.pdbx_seq_one_letter_code
_entity_poly.pdbx_strand_id
1 'polypeptide(L)'
;RHSDNAGFEGLARGRGEHALMVAQEKKPLRLYVTDRSPDALSVSDSLTHRASLPWFLKDISGLHYDRNNGLLYVLSHESAVVVVS
;
A
#
# COMPACT_ATOMS: atom_id res chain seq x y z
N ARG A 1 -22.68 10.99 2.76
CA ARG A 1 -22.46 9.67 3.39
C ARG A 1 -20.96 9.50 3.51
N HIS A 2 -20.36 9.87 4.64
CA HIS A 2 -18.99 9.50 4.95
C HIS A 2 -19.09 8.19 5.72
N SER A 3 -18.90 7.07 5.03
CA SER A 3 -18.55 5.84 5.72
C SER A 3 -17.16 6.05 6.30
N ASP A 4 -17.00 5.85 7.60
CA ASP A 4 -15.71 5.64 8.24
C ASP A 4 -15.15 4.29 7.74
N ASN A 5 -14.84 4.19 6.44
CA ASN A 5 -14.24 3.00 5.87
C ASN A 5 -12.78 2.98 6.33
N ALA A 6 -12.48 2.09 7.27
CA ALA A 6 -11.13 1.83 7.76
C ALA A 6 -10.55 0.55 7.13
N GLY A 7 -11.01 0.24 5.92
CA GLY A 7 -10.77 -1.01 5.22
C GLY A 7 -9.42 -1.07 4.51
N PHE A 8 -9.10 -2.26 4.02
CA PHE A 8 -8.00 -2.47 3.09
C PHE A 8 -8.51 -2.26 1.67
N GLU A 9 -7.88 -1.35 0.93
CA GLU A 9 -8.40 -0.89 -0.36
C GLU A 9 -7.39 -1.01 -1.51
N GLY A 10 -6.10 -0.76 -1.23
CA GLY A 10 -5.02 -0.97 -2.20
C GLY A 10 -4.35 -2.33 -2.06
N LEU A 11 -4.10 -3.01 -3.17
CA LEU A 11 -3.37 -4.29 -3.22
C LEU A 11 -2.38 -4.30 -4.38
N ALA A 12 -1.14 -4.70 -4.11
CA ALA A 12 -0.14 -5.00 -5.13
C ALA A 12 0.63 -6.27 -4.78
N ARG A 13 1.20 -6.91 -5.80
CA ARG A 13 2.19 -7.97 -5.59
C ARG A 13 3.51 -7.35 -5.12
N GLY A 14 4.11 -7.90 -4.07
CA GLY A 14 5.37 -7.42 -3.52
C GLY A 14 6.60 -7.92 -4.28
N ARG A 15 7.78 -7.71 -3.69
CA ARG A 15 9.08 -8.14 -4.24
C ARG A 15 9.25 -9.65 -4.28
N GLY A 16 8.84 -10.35 -3.22
CA GLY A 16 8.90 -11.81 -3.12
C GLY A 16 7.80 -12.49 -3.93
N GLU A 17 8.02 -13.76 -4.27
CA GLU A 17 7.04 -14.58 -5.01
C GLU A 17 5.68 -14.67 -4.30
N HIS A 18 5.69 -14.62 -2.97
CA HIS A 18 4.48 -14.70 -2.13
C HIS A 18 4.24 -13.44 -1.32
N ALA A 19 4.83 -12.32 -1.76
CA ALA A 19 4.67 -11.06 -1.07
C ALA A 19 3.44 -10.30 -1.59
N LEU A 20 2.68 -9.70 -0.69
CA LEU A 20 1.64 -8.72 -1.04
C LEU A 20 1.92 -7.40 -0.35
N MET A 21 1.58 -6.30 -1.01
CA MET A 21 1.54 -4.96 -0.44
C MET A 21 0.08 -4.56 -0.30
N VAL A 22 -0.33 -4.15 0.89
CA VAL A 22 -1.72 -3.79 1.17
C VAL A 22 -1.78 -2.39 1.77
N ALA A 23 -2.64 -1.54 1.24
CA ALA A 23 -2.95 -0.24 1.82
C ALA A 23 -4.21 -0.33 2.69
N GLN A 24 -4.12 0.27 3.88
CA GLN A 24 -5.24 0.46 4.78
C GLN A 24 -5.59 1.96 4.84
N GLU A 25 -6.85 2.29 4.55
CA GLU A 25 -7.46 3.57 4.95
C GLU A 25 -7.88 3.42 6.43
N LYS A 26 -7.69 4.29 7.43
CA LYS A 26 -7.31 5.70 7.56
C LYS A 26 -6.74 5.97 8.99
N LYS A 27 -6.02 7.10 9.18
CA LYS A 27 -5.58 7.76 10.45
C LYS A 27 -4.75 6.91 11.48
N PRO A 28 -3.50 6.51 11.17
CA PRO A 28 -2.73 6.87 10.00
C PRO A 28 -2.94 5.89 8.84
N LEU A 29 -2.69 6.37 7.62
CA LEU A 29 -2.51 5.52 6.46
C LEU A 29 -1.36 4.55 6.71
N ARG A 30 -1.57 3.27 6.37
CA ARG A 30 -0.55 2.22 6.54
C ARG A 30 -0.38 1.42 5.26
N LEU A 31 0.87 1.10 4.97
CA LEU A 31 1.27 0.15 3.94
C LEU A 31 1.88 -1.08 4.63
N TYR A 32 1.23 -2.22 4.45
CA TYR A 32 1.72 -3.49 4.94
C TYR A 32 2.38 -4.26 3.81
N VAL A 33 3.49 -4.91 4.12
CA VAL A 33 4.07 -5.98 3.31
C VAL A 33 3.79 -7.28 4.04
N THR A 34 3.14 -8.21 3.35
CA THR A 34 3.03 -9.59 3.80
C THR A 34 3.97 -10.46 3.00
N ASP A 35 4.48 -11.52 3.60
CA ASP A 35 5.18 -12.60 2.91
C ASP A 35 4.68 -13.92 3.45
N ARG A 36 4.15 -14.75 2.56
CA ARG A 36 3.57 -16.05 2.89
C ARG A 36 4.51 -17.17 2.46
N SER A 37 5.07 -17.88 3.43
CA SER A 37 5.64 -19.19 3.19
C SER A 37 4.57 -20.28 3.39
N PRO A 38 4.83 -21.55 3.01
CA PRO A 38 3.90 -22.64 3.25
C PRO A 38 3.47 -22.78 4.73
N ASP A 39 4.38 -22.48 5.66
CA ASP A 39 4.21 -22.73 7.09
C ASP A 39 3.97 -21.44 7.92
N ALA A 40 4.14 -20.25 7.32
CA ALA A 40 4.03 -19.00 8.05
C ALA A 40 3.53 -17.82 7.19
N LEU A 41 2.87 -16.88 7.87
CA LEU A 41 2.55 -15.57 7.32
C LEU A 41 3.28 -14.52 8.15
N SER A 42 4.11 -13.71 7.50
CA SER A 42 4.71 -12.53 8.10
C SER A 42 3.99 -11.28 7.63
N VAL A 43 3.90 -10.27 8.50
CA VAL A 43 3.30 -8.95 8.21
C VAL A 43 4.21 -7.88 8.78
N SER A 44 4.54 -6.87 7.98
CA SER A 44 5.36 -5.72 8.38
C SER A 44 4.77 -4.43 7.84
N ASP A 45 4.73 -3.37 8.64
CA ASP A 45 4.35 -2.02 8.22
C ASP A 45 5.57 -1.13 7.92
N SER A 46 6.77 -1.72 7.80
CA SER A 46 8.02 -1.00 7.50
C SER A 46 7.96 -0.16 6.21
N LEU A 47 7.08 -0.51 5.29
CA LEU A 47 6.84 0.27 4.07
C LEU A 47 6.12 1.59 4.35
N THR A 48 5.28 1.67 5.40
CA THR A 48 4.59 2.90 5.81
C THR A 48 5.58 4.04 6.10
N HIS A 49 6.73 3.72 6.69
CA HIS A 49 7.75 4.70 7.05
C HIS A 49 8.75 4.98 5.93
N ARG A 50 8.97 4.02 5.03
CA ARG A 50 9.91 4.15 3.90
C ARG A 50 9.27 4.82 2.69
N ALA A 51 7.99 4.57 2.45
CA ALA A 51 7.27 5.18 1.35
C ALA A 51 7.13 6.67 1.65
N SER A 52 7.76 7.50 0.81
CA SER A 52 7.72 8.96 0.96
C SER A 52 6.41 9.50 0.39
N LEU A 53 5.28 9.05 0.95
CA LEU A 53 3.96 9.45 0.48
C LEU A 53 3.68 10.91 0.86
N PRO A 54 3.15 11.72 -0.07
CA PRO A 54 2.80 13.10 0.24
C PRO A 54 1.74 13.17 1.34
N TRP A 55 1.92 14.09 2.29
CA TRP A 55 1.02 14.29 3.42
C TRP A 55 -0.41 14.70 3.01
N PHE A 56 -0.59 15.18 1.78
CA PHE A 56 -1.88 15.63 1.25
C PHE A 56 -2.74 14.51 0.66
N LEU A 57 -2.23 13.27 0.55
CA LEU A 57 -3.02 12.15 0.05
C LEU A 57 -4.21 11.87 0.98
N LYS A 58 -5.42 11.90 0.42
CA LYS A 58 -6.68 11.69 1.16
C LYS A 58 -7.06 10.22 1.33
N ASP A 59 -6.65 9.38 0.37
CA ASP A 59 -6.95 7.96 0.27
C ASP A 59 -5.81 7.19 -0.44
N ILE A 60 -5.80 5.87 -0.33
CA ILE A 60 -5.12 4.98 -1.28
C ILE A 60 -6.16 3.98 -1.79
N SER A 61 -6.49 4.11 -3.06
CA SER A 61 -7.46 3.26 -3.76
C SER A 61 -6.79 2.27 -4.71
N GLY A 62 -5.47 2.34 -4.88
CA GLY A 62 -4.73 1.38 -5.69
C GLY A 62 -3.24 1.39 -5.44
N LEU A 63 -2.62 0.23 -5.63
CA LEU A 63 -1.18 0.03 -5.56
C LEU A 63 -0.69 -0.74 -6.80
N HIS A 64 0.51 -0.42 -7.27
CA HIS A 64 1.22 -1.24 -8.24
C HIS A 64 2.71 -1.20 -7.95
N TYR A 65 3.34 -2.37 -7.80
CA TYR A 65 4.78 -2.47 -7.61
C TYR A 65 5.44 -2.94 -8.90
N ASP A 66 6.24 -2.05 -9.50
CA ASP A 66 7.05 -2.36 -10.66
C ASP A 66 8.34 -3.04 -10.20
N ARG A 67 8.41 -4.36 -10.37
CA ARG A 67 9.57 -5.16 -9.98
C ARG A 67 10.82 -4.91 -10.83
N ASN A 68 10.67 -4.39 -12.04
CA ASN A 68 11.81 -4.13 -12.92
C ASN A 68 12.57 -2.89 -12.46
N ASN A 69 11.85 -1.86 -12.02
CA ASN A 69 12.43 -0.59 -11.57
C ASN A 69 12.48 -0.45 -10.04
N GLY A 70 11.83 -1.35 -9.32
CA GLY A 70 11.76 -1.33 -7.86
C GLY A 70 10.85 -0.23 -7.29
N LEU A 71 9.93 0.31 -8.10
CA LEU A 71 9.10 1.47 -7.79
C LEU A 71 7.70 1.07 -7.32
N LEU A 72 7.16 1.80 -6.35
CA LEU A 72 5.77 1.68 -5.93
C LEU A 72 4.94 2.85 -6.47
N TYR A 73 3.98 2.52 -7.33
CA TYR A 73 2.96 3.44 -7.79
C TYR A 73 1.76 3.37 -6.85
N VAL A 74 1.30 4.53 -6.41
CA VAL A 74 0.16 4.67 -5.50
C VAL A 74 -0.89 5.56 -6.15
N LEU A 75 -2.09 5.02 -6.32
CA LEU A 75 -3.25 5.74 -6.82
C LEU A 75 -4.06 6.29 -5.64
N SER A 76 -4.31 7.59 -5.64
CA SER A 76 -5.26 8.25 -4.76
C SER A 76 -6.40 8.84 -5.59
N HIS A 77 -7.60 8.30 -5.40
CA HIS A 77 -8.79 8.68 -6.16
C HIS A 77 -9.33 10.02 -5.67
N GLU A 78 -9.43 10.22 -4.35
CA GLU A 78 -9.95 11.46 -3.76
C GLU A 78 -8.99 12.66 -3.94
N SER A 79 -7.70 12.37 -4.15
CA SER A 79 -6.69 13.39 -4.45
C SER A 79 -6.45 13.57 -5.96
N ALA A 80 -7.02 12.69 -6.80
CA ALA A 80 -6.85 12.69 -8.26
C ALA A 80 -5.38 12.69 -8.72
N VAL A 81 -4.53 11.89 -8.06
CA VAL A 81 -3.09 11.78 -8.41
C VAL A 81 -2.60 10.34 -8.39
N VAL A 82 -1.54 10.10 -9.15
CA VAL A 82 -0.66 8.94 -8.99
C VAL A 82 0.68 9.44 -8.49
N VAL A 83 1.18 8.85 -7.41
CA VAL A 83 2.51 9.15 -6.87
C VAL A 83 3.41 7.94 -7.02
N VAL A 84 4.72 8.19 -7.10
CA VAL A 84 5.75 7.17 -7.21
C VAL A 84 6.67 7.28 -6.00
N SER A 85 6.91 6.16 -5.32
CA SER A 85 7.83 6.04 -4.20
C SER A 85 8.85 4.93 -4.41
#